data_AF-A0A800IC69-F1
#
_entry.id   AF-A0A800IC69-F1
#
_cell.length_a   1.000
_cell.length_b   1.000
_cell.length_c   1.000
_cell.angle_alpha   90.00
_cell.angle_beta   90.00
_cell.angle_gamma   90.00
#
_symmetry.space_group_name_H-M   'P 1'
#
loop_
_entity.id
_entity.type
_entity.pdbx_description
1 polymer ?
#
loop_
_entity_poly.entity_id
_entity_poly.type
_entity_poly.pdbx_seq_one_letter_code
_entity_poly.pdbx_strand_id
1 'polypeptide(L)'
;MSQCRFFAAVLLAFPGVLLAHILAYGWVDSFALAGGVGHGYLPITVPVVALLGTLSFLWLTVTGVRSAGSQAHPPVHLLLALQVVLFVGQEVGEYLFAGQGLLSLAGSPALWLGLVLQLPIALLLVGLVRLGRRVAAFFLTETSVVPASVNPVWAPSHLILVRSLSLVPVGLRGPPVTA
;
A
#
# COMPACT_ATOMS: atom_id res chain seq x y z
N MET A 1 3.90 -16.53 -2.75
CA MET A 1 3.81 -15.04 -2.73
C MET A 1 3.88 -14.61 -1.27
N SER A 2 4.63 -13.56 -0.88
CA SER A 2 4.69 -13.17 0.54
C SER A 2 3.35 -12.55 0.98
N GLN A 3 2.89 -12.90 2.19
CA GLN A 3 1.61 -12.41 2.74
C GLN A 3 1.53 -10.87 2.74
N CYS A 4 2.65 -10.18 3.00
CA CYS A 4 2.73 -8.72 2.96
C CYS A 4 2.38 -8.13 1.58
N ARG A 5 2.78 -8.78 0.47
CA ARG A 5 2.53 -8.27 -0.89
C ARG A 5 1.07 -8.41 -1.29
N PHE A 6 0.45 -9.51 -0.88
CA PHE A 6 -0.98 -9.70 -1.08
C PHE A 6 -1.78 -8.67 -0.27
N PHE A 7 -1.46 -8.52 1.00
CA PHE A 7 -2.13 -7.57 1.88
C PHE A 7 -1.98 -6.12 1.39
N ALA A 8 -0.77 -5.72 0.95
CA ALA A 8 -0.53 -4.43 0.32
C ALA A 8 -1.38 -4.20 -0.93
N ALA A 9 -1.54 -5.23 -1.77
CA ALA A 9 -2.37 -5.15 -2.97
C ALA A 9 -3.84 -4.98 -2.61
N VAL A 10 -4.35 -5.74 -1.63
CA VAL A 10 -5.74 -5.62 -1.14
C VAL A 10 -6.01 -4.22 -0.62
N LEU A 11 -5.13 -3.69 0.23
CA LEU A 11 -5.28 -2.36 0.81
C LEU A 11 -5.29 -1.25 -0.23
N LEU A 12 -4.43 -1.33 -1.25
CA LEU A 12 -4.38 -0.35 -2.33
C LEU A 12 -5.48 -0.52 -3.38
N ALA A 13 -6.11 -1.70 -3.46
CA ALA A 13 -7.15 -1.96 -4.45
C ALA A 13 -8.39 -1.09 -4.19
N PHE A 14 -8.84 -0.96 -2.95
CA PHE A 14 -10.01 -0.13 -2.57
C PHE A 14 -9.91 1.34 -3.02
N PRO A 15 -8.86 2.10 -2.64
CA PRO A 15 -8.73 3.49 -3.10
C PRO A 15 -8.51 3.58 -4.61
N GLY A 16 -7.91 2.56 -5.24
CA GLY A 16 -7.78 2.51 -6.70
C GLY A 16 -9.11 2.35 -7.42
N VAL A 17 -9.95 1.42 -6.95
CA VAL A 17 -11.31 1.20 -7.46
C VAL A 17 -12.16 2.44 -7.30
N LEU A 18 -12.13 3.06 -6.11
CA LEU A 18 -12.88 4.29 -5.85
C LEU A 18 -12.43 5.42 -6.78
N LEU A 19 -11.12 5.60 -6.97
CA LEU A 19 -10.59 6.62 -7.89
C LEU A 19 -11.04 6.36 -9.33
N ALA A 20 -11.02 5.11 -9.79
CA ALA A 20 -11.48 4.73 -11.12
C ALA A 20 -12.96 5.04 -11.31
N HIS A 21 -13.79 4.69 -10.32
CA HIS A 21 -15.22 4.93 -10.33
C HIS A 21 -15.55 6.43 -10.38
N ILE A 22 -14.97 7.24 -9.47
CA ILE A 22 -15.18 8.70 -9.44
C ILE A 22 -14.73 9.35 -10.76
N LEU A 23 -13.57 8.96 -11.30
CA LEU A 23 -13.08 9.52 -12.56
C LEU A 23 -13.93 9.10 -13.75
N ALA A 24 -14.36 7.85 -13.81
CA ALA A 24 -15.16 7.35 -14.93
C ALA A 24 -16.55 8.01 -14.96
N TYR A 25 -17.27 8.00 -13.85
CA TYR A 25 -18.58 8.63 -13.76
C TYR A 25 -18.48 10.15 -13.81
N GLY A 26 -17.52 10.76 -13.12
CA GLY A 26 -17.28 12.20 -13.21
C GLY A 26 -16.98 12.66 -14.64
N TRP A 27 -16.24 11.87 -15.42
CA TRP A 27 -16.01 12.15 -16.84
C TRP A 27 -17.28 11.97 -17.66
N VAL A 28 -17.92 10.80 -17.60
CA VAL A 28 -19.10 10.49 -18.43
C VAL A 28 -20.28 11.41 -18.12
N ASP A 29 -20.58 11.64 -16.83
CA ASP A 29 -21.67 12.51 -16.39
C ASP A 29 -21.37 14.00 -16.62
N SER A 30 -20.10 14.39 -16.81
CA SER A 30 -19.78 15.75 -17.28
C SER A 30 -20.12 15.96 -18.75
N PHE A 31 -20.10 14.89 -19.56
CA PHE A 31 -20.45 14.94 -20.99
C PHE A 31 -21.89 14.53 -21.29
N ALA A 32 -22.53 13.79 -20.39
CA ALA A 32 -23.92 13.34 -20.49
C ALA A 32 -24.75 13.99 -19.38
N LEU A 33 -25.87 14.63 -19.74
CA LEU A 33 -26.86 15.19 -18.79
C LEU A 33 -27.61 14.12 -17.96
N ALA A 34 -26.98 12.98 -17.68
CA ALA A 34 -27.56 11.86 -16.95
C ALA A 34 -27.00 11.83 -15.52
N GLY A 35 -27.87 12.03 -14.53
CA GLY A 35 -27.50 11.87 -13.13
C GLY A 35 -27.17 10.40 -12.85
N GLY A 36 -25.93 10.14 -12.43
CA GLY A 36 -25.44 8.80 -12.13
C GLY A 36 -26.31 8.07 -11.08
N VAL A 37 -26.70 6.85 -11.42
CA VAL A 37 -27.50 5.94 -10.59
C VAL A 37 -26.68 5.46 -9.39
N GLY A 38 -27.28 5.29 -8.21
CA GLY A 38 -26.68 4.50 -7.12
C GLY A 38 -25.67 5.22 -6.22
N HIS A 39 -25.33 6.48 -6.47
CA HIS A 39 -24.28 7.21 -5.76
C HIS A 39 -24.62 7.73 -4.34
N GLY A 40 -25.76 7.38 -3.77
CA GLY A 40 -26.20 7.87 -2.46
C GLY A 40 -25.27 7.50 -1.30
N TYR A 41 -24.42 6.49 -1.48
CA TYR A 41 -23.45 6.04 -0.48
C TYR A 41 -22.11 6.79 -0.56
N LEU A 42 -21.81 7.50 -1.65
CA LEU A 42 -20.50 8.14 -1.87
C LEU A 42 -20.08 9.11 -0.76
N PRO A 43 -20.96 9.94 -0.16
CA PRO A 43 -20.56 10.85 0.93
C PRO A 43 -19.96 10.12 2.14
N ILE A 44 -20.30 8.84 2.34
CA ILE A 44 -19.78 8.01 3.43
C ILE A 44 -18.57 7.19 2.97
N THR A 45 -18.64 6.54 1.81
CA THR A 45 -17.58 5.64 1.35
C THR A 45 -16.31 6.39 0.95
N VAL A 46 -16.43 7.56 0.33
CA VAL A 46 -15.28 8.38 -0.08
C VAL A 46 -14.33 8.70 1.08
N PRO A 47 -14.77 9.31 2.19
CA PRO A 47 -13.86 9.63 3.30
C PRO A 47 -13.26 8.38 3.96
N VAL A 48 -14.03 7.29 4.08
CA VAL A 48 -13.56 6.04 4.67
C VAL A 48 -12.45 5.40 3.82
N VAL A 49 -12.65 5.29 2.52
CA VAL A 49 -11.67 4.70 1.60
C VAL A 49 -10.47 5.62 1.41
N ALA A 50 -10.66 6.95 1.41
CA ALA A 50 -9.55 7.91 1.39
C ALA A 50 -8.66 7.78 2.63
N LEU A 51 -9.26 7.64 3.82
CA LEU A 51 -8.52 7.38 5.06
C LEU A 51 -7.77 6.04 4.98
N LEU A 52 -8.44 4.97 4.55
CA LEU A 52 -7.81 3.66 4.35
C LEU A 52 -6.63 3.74 3.38
N GLY A 53 -6.79 4.42 2.25
CA GLY A 53 -5.74 4.61 1.26
C GLY A 53 -4.56 5.39 1.82
N THR A 54 -4.82 6.45 2.59
CA THR A 54 -3.78 7.25 3.25
C THR A 54 -2.99 6.43 4.26
N LEU A 55 -3.67 5.69 5.14
CA LEU A 55 -3.02 4.83 6.13
C LEU A 55 -2.21 3.72 5.47
N SER A 56 -2.76 3.11 4.41
CA SER A 56 -2.08 2.07 3.63
C SER A 56 -0.83 2.61 2.95
N PHE A 57 -0.91 3.81 2.38
CA PHE A 57 0.22 4.50 1.77
C PHE A 57 1.33 4.76 2.78
N LEU A 58 1.01 5.37 3.92
CA LEU A 58 1.96 5.65 4.99
C LEU A 58 2.60 4.37 5.54
N TRP A 59 1.81 3.32 5.74
CA TRP A 59 2.32 2.04 6.18
C TRP A 59 3.30 1.43 5.18
N LEU A 60 2.98 1.44 3.89
CA LEU A 60 3.84 0.89 2.84
C LEU A 60 5.12 1.70 2.61
N THR A 61 5.06 3.02 2.75
CA THR A 61 6.25 3.87 2.65
C THR A 61 7.20 3.63 3.83
N VAL A 62 6.68 3.57 5.06
CA VAL A 62 7.49 3.33 6.27
C VAL A 62 8.04 1.90 6.33
N THR A 63 7.19 0.89 6.11
CA THR A 63 7.65 -0.52 6.11
C THR A 63 8.63 -0.78 4.99
N GLY A 64 8.43 -0.19 3.81
CA GLY A 64 9.35 -0.29 2.70
C GLY A 64 10.74 0.30 2.96
N VAL A 65 10.87 1.26 3.87
CA VAL A 65 12.17 1.77 4.35
C VAL A 65 12.79 0.83 5.39
N ARG A 66 11.99 0.34 6.34
CA ARG A 66 12.47 -0.49 7.46
C ARG A 66 12.82 -1.92 7.07
N SER A 67 12.07 -2.51 6.14
CA SER A 67 12.42 -3.78 5.52
C SER A 67 13.21 -3.48 4.25
N ALA A 68 14.53 -3.66 4.28
CA ALA A 68 15.46 -3.37 3.18
C ALA A 68 15.31 -4.31 1.96
N GLY A 69 14.08 -4.62 1.53
CA GLY A 69 13.77 -5.61 0.51
C GLY A 69 12.79 -5.12 -0.55
N SER A 70 12.96 -5.62 -1.77
CA SER A 70 12.07 -5.42 -2.92
C SER A 70 10.64 -5.94 -2.71
N GLN A 71 10.35 -6.61 -1.59
CA GLN A 71 9.07 -7.26 -1.30
C GLN A 71 8.02 -6.33 -0.68
N ALA A 72 8.33 -5.06 -0.40
CA ALA A 72 7.41 -4.14 0.28
C ALA A 72 6.31 -3.55 -0.62
N HIS A 73 6.33 -3.80 -1.93
CA HIS A 73 5.33 -3.27 -2.86
C HIS A 73 4.58 -4.40 -3.58
N PRO A 74 3.26 -4.25 -3.78
CA PRO A 74 2.50 -5.25 -4.49
C PRO A 74 2.90 -5.27 -5.97
N PRO A 75 2.93 -6.45 -6.61
CA PRO A 75 3.09 -6.51 -8.06
C PRO A 75 1.90 -5.83 -8.74
N VAL A 76 2.17 -5.07 -9.81
CA VAL A 76 1.14 -4.34 -10.57
C VAL A 76 0.05 -5.28 -11.09
N HIS A 77 0.42 -6.47 -11.60
CA HIS A 77 -0.55 -7.44 -12.10
C HIS A 77 -1.54 -7.92 -11.02
N LEU A 78 -1.08 -8.05 -9.77
CA LEU A 78 -1.93 -8.46 -8.66
C LEU A 78 -2.87 -7.34 -8.24
N LEU A 79 -2.34 -6.12 -8.13
CA LEU A 79 -3.16 -4.94 -7.82
C LEU A 79 -4.22 -4.72 -8.91
N LEU A 80 -3.84 -4.82 -10.18
CA LEU A 80 -4.74 -4.72 -11.32
C LEU A 80 -5.83 -5.79 -11.27
N ALA A 81 -5.47 -7.05 -11.02
CA ALA A 81 -6.45 -8.13 -10.94
C ALA A 81 -7.47 -7.89 -9.82
N LEU A 82 -7.00 -7.49 -8.62
CA LEU A 82 -7.87 -7.17 -7.50
C LEU A 82 -8.77 -5.97 -7.80
N GLN A 83 -8.22 -4.92 -8.40
CA GLN A 83 -8.96 -3.74 -8.82
C GLN A 83 -10.07 -4.07 -9.82
N VAL A 84 -9.78 -4.87 -10.85
CA VAL A 84 -10.79 -5.30 -11.83
C VAL A 84 -11.90 -6.10 -11.16
N VAL A 85 -11.55 -7.07 -10.31
CA VAL A 85 -12.55 -7.90 -9.60
C VAL A 85 -13.44 -7.05 -8.69
N LEU A 86 -12.83 -6.16 -7.90
CA LEU A 86 -13.56 -5.29 -6.98
C LEU A 86 -14.41 -4.26 -7.72
N PHE A 87 -13.90 -3.66 -8.80
CA PHE A 87 -14.63 -2.69 -9.61
C PHE A 87 -15.85 -3.32 -10.27
N VAL A 88 -15.68 -4.47 -10.95
CA VAL A 88 -16.82 -5.19 -11.55
C VAL A 88 -17.81 -5.62 -10.48
N GLY A 89 -17.34 -6.12 -9.33
CA GLY A 89 -18.21 -6.48 -8.21
C GLY A 89 -19.01 -5.30 -7.65
N GLN A 90 -18.37 -4.13 -7.52
CA GLN A 90 -19.01 -2.89 -7.11
C GLN A 90 -20.10 -2.47 -8.10
N GLU A 91 -19.78 -2.35 -9.39
CA GLU A 91 -20.72 -1.91 -10.41
C GLU A 91 -21.92 -2.86 -10.55
N VAL A 92 -21.68 -4.18 -10.52
CA VAL A 92 -22.75 -5.18 -10.51
C VAL A 92 -23.63 -5.02 -9.28
N GLY A 93 -23.02 -4.83 -8.10
CA GLY A 93 -23.74 -4.59 -6.86
C GLY A 93 -24.64 -3.36 -6.95
N GLU A 94 -24.10 -2.22 -7.39
CA GLU A 94 -24.85 -0.97 -7.53
C GLU A 94 -26.06 -1.11 -8.46
N TYR A 95 -25.88 -1.74 -9.62
CA TYR A 95 -26.97 -1.94 -10.57
C TYR A 95 -28.05 -2.86 -10.00
N LEU A 96 -27.66 -3.95 -9.33
CA LEU A 96 -28.61 -4.85 -8.68
C LEU A 96 -29.38 -4.16 -7.54
N PHE A 97 -28.71 -3.40 -6.68
CA PHE A 97 -29.35 -2.65 -5.59
C PHE A 97 -30.22 -1.49 -6.09
N ALA A 98 -29.90 -0.93 -7.26
CA ALA A 98 -30.72 0.06 -7.94
C ALA A 98 -31.91 -0.55 -8.72
N GLY A 99 -32.08 -1.87 -8.72
CA GLY A 99 -33.15 -2.56 -9.44
C GLY A 99 -32.98 -2.56 -10.97
N GLN A 100 -31.77 -2.33 -11.47
CA GLN A 100 -31.46 -2.29 -12.90
C GLN A 100 -31.00 -3.65 -13.44
N GLY A 101 -31.21 -3.87 -14.73
CA GLY A 101 -30.76 -5.09 -15.41
C GLY A 101 -29.27 -5.06 -15.72
N LEU A 102 -28.58 -6.21 -15.65
CA LEU A 102 -27.14 -6.30 -15.97
C LEU A 102 -26.79 -5.92 -17.42
N LEU A 103 -27.78 -5.96 -18.33
CA LEU A 103 -27.59 -5.51 -19.70
C LEU A 103 -27.43 -3.99 -19.81
N SER A 104 -28.05 -3.20 -18.92
CA SER A 104 -27.82 -1.74 -18.92
C SER A 104 -26.42 -1.42 -18.42
N LEU A 105 -25.88 -2.22 -17.50
CA LEU A 105 -24.51 -2.09 -17.04
C LEU A 105 -23.51 -2.31 -18.19
N ALA A 106 -23.70 -3.36 -19.00
CA ALA A 106 -22.82 -3.62 -20.16
C ALA A 106 -22.86 -2.49 -21.22
N GLY A 107 -23.97 -1.75 -21.29
CA GLY A 107 -24.11 -0.57 -22.14
C GLY A 107 -23.52 0.71 -21.54
N SER A 108 -23.11 0.71 -20.28
CA SER A 108 -22.62 1.91 -19.58
C SER A 108 -21.22 2.32 -20.07
N PRO A 109 -21.05 3.53 -20.65
CA PRO A 109 -19.73 4.04 -21.00
C PRO A 109 -18.80 4.19 -19.78
N ALA A 110 -19.38 4.50 -18.61
CA ALA A 110 -18.63 4.66 -17.37
C ALA A 110 -18.00 3.33 -16.91
N LEU A 111 -18.69 2.20 -17.07
CA LEU A 111 -18.12 0.87 -16.80
C LEU A 111 -16.85 0.64 -17.62
N TRP A 112 -16.92 0.85 -18.94
CA TRP A 112 -15.80 0.59 -19.83
C TRP A 112 -14.62 1.54 -19.58
N LEU A 113 -14.90 2.82 -19.36
CA LEU A 113 -13.88 3.79 -18.99
C LEU A 113 -13.23 3.41 -17.65
N GLY A 114 -14.03 3.05 -16.65
CA GLY A 114 -13.53 2.60 -15.35
C GLY A 114 -12.67 1.34 -15.43
N LEU A 115 -13.01 0.37 -16.28
CA LEU A 115 -12.17 -0.80 -16.56
C LEU A 115 -10.83 -0.42 -17.20
N VAL A 116 -10.83 0.50 -18.17
CA VAL A 116 -9.60 1.01 -18.80
C VAL A 116 -8.73 1.74 -17.78
N LEU A 117 -9.34 2.48 -16.86
CA LEU A 117 -8.64 3.26 -15.83
C LEU A 117 -7.94 2.40 -14.76
N GLN A 118 -8.27 1.11 -14.63
CA GLN A 118 -7.63 0.26 -13.60
C GLN A 118 -6.12 0.15 -13.79
N LEU A 119 -5.63 -0.06 -15.01
CA LEU A 119 -4.19 -0.15 -15.28
C LEU A 119 -3.42 1.15 -14.96
N PRO A 120 -3.79 2.33 -15.51
CA PRO A 120 -3.08 3.58 -15.19
C PRO A 120 -3.15 3.90 -13.70
N ILE A 121 -4.26 3.61 -13.01
CA ILE A 121 -4.38 3.82 -11.57
C ILE A 121 -3.48 2.85 -10.79
N ALA A 122 -3.43 1.56 -11.16
CA ALA A 122 -2.51 0.60 -10.54
C ALA A 122 -1.04 1.05 -10.66
N LEU A 123 -0.65 1.53 -11.86
CA LEU A 123 0.69 2.07 -12.11
C LEU A 123 0.96 3.31 -11.27
N LEU A 124 -0.01 4.23 -11.19
CA LEU A 124 0.07 5.44 -10.37
C LEU A 124 0.26 5.09 -8.89
N LEU A 125 -0.57 4.22 -8.32
CA LEU A 125 -0.49 3.84 -6.90
C LEU A 125 0.85 3.18 -6.56
N VAL A 126 1.31 2.23 -7.39
CA VAL A 126 2.63 1.60 -7.20
C VAL A 126 3.75 2.62 -7.35
N GLY A 127 3.63 3.55 -8.31
CA GLY A 127 4.55 4.66 -8.52
C GLY A 127 4.64 5.59 -7.31
N LEU A 128 3.49 5.97 -6.75
CA LEU A 128 3.39 6.79 -5.56
C LEU A 128 4.03 6.09 -4.36
N VAL A 129 3.77 4.79 -4.14
CA VAL A 129 4.40 4.05 -3.03
C VAL A 129 5.92 4.01 -3.18
N ARG A 130 6.42 3.79 -4.41
CA ARG A 130 7.86 3.83 -4.71
C ARG A 130 8.46 5.20 -4.46
N LEU A 131 7.78 6.27 -4.86
CA LEU A 131 8.21 7.64 -4.65
C LEU A 131 8.19 8.00 -3.16
N GLY A 132 7.09 7.71 -2.47
CA GLY A 132 6.94 7.95 -1.03
C GLY A 132 7.99 7.20 -0.21
N ARG A 133 8.39 6.00 -0.62
CA ARG A 133 9.52 5.29 -0.01
C ARG A 133 10.85 6.01 -0.24
N ARG A 134 11.12 6.55 -1.43
CA ARG A 134 12.35 7.32 -1.70
C ARG A 134 12.40 8.57 -0.83
N VAL A 135 11.27 9.27 -0.70
CA VAL A 135 11.13 10.45 0.16
C VAL A 135 11.29 10.06 1.62
N ALA A 136 10.63 9.00 2.09
CA ALA A 136 10.74 8.52 3.46
C ALA A 136 12.18 8.06 3.78
N ALA A 137 12.87 7.40 2.85
CA ALA A 137 14.26 7.03 3.02
C ALA A 137 15.14 8.27 3.21
N PHE A 138 14.94 9.33 2.43
CA PHE A 138 15.68 10.58 2.61
C PHE A 138 15.58 11.11 4.04
N PHE A 139 14.37 11.18 4.62
CA PHE A 139 14.16 11.68 5.97
C PHE A 139 14.56 10.71 7.09
N LEU A 140 14.41 9.39 6.88
CA LEU A 140 14.65 8.38 7.90
C LEU A 140 16.10 7.89 7.96
N THR A 141 16.94 8.21 6.96
CA THR A 141 18.33 7.74 6.88
C THR A 141 19.32 8.64 7.65
N GLU A 142 18.90 9.81 8.16
CA GLU A 142 19.79 10.73 8.91
C GLU A 142 20.20 10.25 10.32
N THR A 143 19.79 9.05 10.77
CA THR A 143 20.15 8.51 12.11
C THR A 143 20.84 7.15 12.07
N SER A 144 21.76 6.97 11.13
CA SER A 144 22.77 5.89 11.22
C SER A 144 24.17 6.47 11.21
N VAL A 145 24.59 7.04 12.34
CA VAL A 145 26.00 6.98 12.73
C VAL A 145 26.25 5.51 13.09
N VAL A 146 26.52 4.70 12.06
CA VAL A 146 27.15 3.39 12.25
C VAL A 146 28.64 3.68 12.40
N PRO A 147 29.25 3.55 13.59
CA PRO A 147 30.71 3.49 13.64
C PRO A 147 31.12 2.27 12.83
N ALA A 148 32.09 2.44 11.93
CA ALA A 148 32.63 1.38 11.09
C ALA A 148 33.07 0.19 11.95
N SER A 149 32.21 -0.82 12.10
CA SER A 149 32.56 -2.07 12.75
C SER A 149 32.95 -3.08 11.69
N VAL A 150 34.27 -3.22 11.59
CA VAL A 150 35.08 -4.38 11.20
C VAL A 150 34.29 -5.61 10.69
N ASN A 151 34.50 -5.92 9.40
CA ASN A 151 34.35 -7.20 8.67
C ASN A 151 33.18 -8.14 9.02
N PRO A 152 32.25 -8.43 8.08
CA PRO A 152 31.26 -9.48 8.26
C PRO A 152 31.89 -10.87 8.00
N VAL A 153 32.22 -11.60 9.07
CA VAL A 153 32.39 -13.05 9.00
C VAL A 153 30.99 -13.67 8.97
N TRP A 154 30.65 -14.35 7.88
CA TRP A 154 29.41 -15.11 7.75
C TRP A 154 29.39 -16.25 8.79
N ALA A 155 28.42 -16.25 9.71
CA ALA A 155 28.12 -17.39 10.57
C ALA A 155 26.60 -17.68 10.55
N PRO A 156 26.20 -18.95 10.44
CA PRO A 156 24.80 -19.34 10.32
C PRO A 156 24.04 -19.13 11.65
N SER A 157 22.79 -18.69 11.53
CA SER A 157 21.92 -18.30 12.63
C SER A 157 21.36 -19.50 13.42
N HIS A 158 21.94 -19.77 14.58
CA HIS A 158 21.21 -20.38 15.69
C HIS A 158 21.00 -19.32 16.77
N LEU A 159 19.73 -18.96 17.01
CA LEU A 159 19.33 -17.98 18.03
C LEU A 159 19.55 -18.58 19.42
N ILE A 160 20.62 -18.16 20.10
CA ILE A 160 20.78 -18.35 21.54
C ILE A 160 20.48 -17.01 22.20
N LEU A 161 19.46 -16.97 23.06
CA LEU A 161 19.14 -15.81 23.89
C LEU A 161 20.24 -15.65 24.96
N VAL A 162 21.29 -14.91 24.65
CA VAL A 162 22.35 -14.58 25.61
C VAL A 162 21.96 -13.30 26.34
N ARG A 163 21.64 -13.44 27.63
CA ARG A 163 21.47 -12.33 28.58
C ARG A 163 22.77 -11.51 28.59
N SER A 164 22.69 -10.22 28.25
CA SER A 164 23.87 -9.35 28.23
C SER A 164 24.47 -9.24 29.63
N LEU A 165 25.60 -9.92 29.86
CA LEU A 165 26.45 -9.62 31.00
C LEU A 165 27.19 -8.31 30.69
N SER A 166 26.97 -7.28 31.50
CA SER A 166 27.68 -6.01 31.42
C SER A 166 29.18 -6.26 31.59
N LEU A 167 29.91 -6.31 30.48
CA LEU A 167 31.38 -6.41 30.49
C LEU A 167 31.94 -5.02 30.79
N VAL A 168 32.47 -4.84 32.00
CA VAL A 168 33.24 -3.66 32.36
C VAL A 168 34.55 -3.67 31.57
N PRO A 169 34.87 -2.62 30.79
CA PRO A 169 36.12 -2.51 30.06
C PRO A 169 37.33 -2.72 30.97
N VAL A 170 38.31 -3.51 30.52
CA VAL A 170 39.52 -3.85 31.29
C VAL A 170 40.29 -2.59 31.71
N GLY A 171 40.21 -1.50 30.92
CA GLY A 171 40.83 -0.21 31.23
C GLY A 171 40.20 0.59 32.38
N LEU A 172 39.07 0.14 32.94
CA LEU A 172 38.43 0.75 34.12
C LEU A 172 38.63 -0.06 35.42
N ARG A 173 39.43 -1.14 35.37
CA ARG A 173 39.78 -1.90 36.57
C ARG A 173 40.96 -1.21 37.25
N GLY A 174 40.70 -0.58 38.40
CA GLY A 174 41.78 -0.13 39.28
C GLY A 174 42.65 -1.30 39.75
N PRO A 175 43.90 -1.06 40.18
CA PRO A 175 44.77 -2.11 40.68
C PRO A 175 44.13 -2.83 41.88
N PRO A 176 44.33 -4.15 42.02
CA PRO A 176 43.78 -4.90 43.14
C PRO A 176 44.36 -4.36 44.46
N VAL A 177 43.48 -3.97 45.39
CA VAL A 177 43.89 -3.62 46.76
C VAL A 177 44.26 -4.92 47.46
N THR A 178 45.55 -5.13 47.72
CA THR A 178 46.01 -6.21 48.61
C THR A 178 45.91 -5.69 50.05
N ALA A 179 45.03 -6.29 50.84
CA ALA A 179 45.05 -6.22 52.30
C ALA A 179 45.82 -7.41 52.87
#